data_AF-A0A1Z1WRA0-F1
#
_entry.id   AF-A0A1Z1WRA0-F1
#
_cell.length_a   1.000
_cell.length_b   1.000
_cell.length_c   1.000
_cell.angle_alpha   90.00
_cell.angle_beta   90.00
_cell.angle_gamma   90.00
#
_symmetry.space_group_name_H-M   'P 1'
#
loop_
_entity.id
_entity.type
_entity.pdbx_description
1 polymer ?
#
loop_
_entity_poly.entity_id
_entity_poly.type
_entity_poly.pdbx_seq_one_letter_code
_entity_poly.pdbx_strand_id
1 'polypeptide(L)'
;MRTLGREFNSPGREAMIAGFHRHGSTVSAVTPTDKEVRRSQRVKVLAAKGVQLRWSVDGRSVKKGVDARSITPKALGVPADGRAHKVTVRATDPTRAVRAPELRKLLRGR
;
A
#
# COMPACT_ATOMS: atom_id res chain seq x y z
N MET A 1 -29.53 12.62 9.66
CA MET A 1 -28.15 13.03 9.26
C MET A 1 -28.23 14.50 8.85
N ARG A 2 -27.56 15.42 9.55
CA ARG A 2 -27.59 16.87 9.27
C ARG A 2 -26.42 17.21 8.33
N THR A 3 -26.71 17.55 7.08
CA THR A 3 -25.74 18.09 6.12
C THR A 3 -25.75 19.62 6.21
N LEU A 4 -24.60 20.22 6.50
CA LEU A 4 -24.40 21.67 6.30
C LEU A 4 -24.49 21.90 4.79
N GLY A 5 -25.40 22.75 4.32
CA GLY A 5 -25.70 22.99 2.90
C GLY A 5 -24.58 23.64 2.07
N ARG A 6 -23.31 23.44 2.45
CA ARG A 6 -22.10 23.84 1.74
C ARG A 6 -21.15 22.65 1.74
N GLU A 7 -20.64 22.28 0.56
CA GLU A 7 -19.56 21.30 0.46
C GLU A 7 -18.41 21.74 1.38
N PHE A 8 -18.00 20.88 2.31
CA PHE A 8 -16.81 21.12 3.12
C PHE A 8 -15.66 21.45 2.16
N ASN A 9 -15.17 22.70 2.19
CA ASN A 9 -14.28 23.32 1.21
C ASN A 9 -13.33 22.30 0.55
N SER A 10 -13.49 22.05 -0.75
CA SER A 10 -12.74 21.03 -1.49
C SER A 10 -11.22 21.07 -1.20
N PRO A 11 -10.54 22.23 -1.23
CA PRO A 11 -9.17 22.40 -0.73
C PRO A 11 -8.87 21.80 0.65
N GLY A 12 -9.76 21.99 1.63
CA GLY A 12 -9.58 21.48 2.99
C GLY A 12 -9.67 19.96 3.07
N ARG A 13 -10.59 19.35 2.30
CA ARG A 13 -10.69 17.89 2.18
C ARG A 13 -9.47 17.28 1.50
N GLU A 14 -8.96 17.91 0.45
CA GLU A 14 -7.76 17.46 -0.26
C GLU A 14 -6.51 17.54 0.61
N ALA A 15 -6.33 18.67 1.31
CA ALA A 15 -5.22 18.86 2.25
C ALA A 15 -5.29 17.86 3.41
N MET A 16 -6.48 17.56 3.91
CA MET A 16 -6.68 16.54 4.96
C MET A 16 -6.29 15.14 4.45
N ILE A 17 -6.76 14.72 3.28
CA ILE A 17 -6.41 13.41 2.69
C ILE A 17 -4.89 13.33 2.46
N ALA A 18 -4.29 14.36 1.86
CA ALA A 18 -2.86 14.39 1.63
C ALA A 18 -2.04 14.41 2.93
N GLY A 19 -2.49 15.15 3.94
CA GLY A 19 -1.88 15.17 5.28
C GLY A 19 -1.91 13.80 5.94
N PHE A 20 -3.02 13.06 5.83
CA PHE A 20 -3.09 11.68 6.32
C PHE A 20 -2.12 10.75 5.61
N HIS A 21 -1.93 10.88 4.29
CA HIS A 21 -0.95 10.07 3.55
C HIS A 21 0.50 10.52 3.76
N ARG A 22 0.73 11.78 4.15
CA ARG A 22 2.07 12.29 4.51
C ARG A 22 2.55 11.75 5.86
N HIS A 23 1.64 11.56 6.81
CA HIS A 23 1.98 11.18 8.20
C HIS A 23 1.51 9.78 8.60
N GLY A 24 0.60 9.16 7.87
CA GLY A 24 0.09 7.81 8.09
C GLY A 24 0.48 6.89 6.95
N SER A 25 0.99 5.70 7.29
CA SER A 25 1.30 4.68 6.27
C SER A 25 0.00 4.12 5.67
N THR A 26 -0.13 4.19 4.34
CA THR A 26 -1.25 3.61 3.59
C THR A 26 -1.30 2.07 3.67
N VAL A 27 -0.17 1.46 4.02
CA VAL A 27 -0.01 0.03 4.27
C VAL A 27 0.82 -0.20 5.52
N SER A 28 0.39 -1.10 6.38
CA SER A 28 1.13 -1.49 7.59
C SER A 28 1.43 -2.98 7.56
N ALA A 29 2.65 -3.35 7.91
CA ALA A 29 3.03 -4.76 8.05
C ALA A 29 2.44 -5.31 9.36
N VAL A 30 1.74 -6.44 9.27
CA VAL A 30 1.32 -7.22 10.46
C VAL A 30 2.41 -8.23 10.81
N THR A 31 3.02 -8.81 9.79
CA THR A 31 4.20 -9.65 9.97
C THR A 31 5.40 -8.74 10.26
N PRO A 32 6.14 -8.99 11.37
CA PRO A 32 7.34 -8.21 11.68
C PRO A 32 8.35 -8.26 10.52
N THR A 33 8.98 -7.12 10.23
CA THR A 33 9.94 -6.96 9.12
C THR A 33 11.40 -7.00 9.58
N ASP A 34 11.63 -7.14 10.88
CA ASP A 34 12.94 -7.23 11.55
C ASP A 34 13.54 -8.64 11.51
N LYS A 35 12.73 -9.65 11.17
CA LYS A 35 13.15 -11.06 11.09
C LYS A 35 12.89 -11.64 9.71
N GLU A 36 13.75 -12.57 9.32
CA GLU A 36 13.56 -13.36 8.11
C GLU A 36 12.28 -14.20 8.20
N VAL A 37 11.55 -14.25 7.08
CA VAL A 37 10.33 -15.07 6.96
C VAL A 37 10.61 -16.28 6.09
N ARG A 38 10.11 -17.44 6.51
CA ARG A 38 10.26 -18.67 5.70
C ARG A 38 9.48 -18.54 4.40
N ARG A 39 9.96 -19.20 3.35
CA ARG A 39 9.36 -19.16 2.01
C ARG A 39 7.87 -19.55 1.97
N SER A 40 7.45 -20.46 2.86
CA SER A 40 6.06 -20.92 3.00
C SER A 40 5.25 -20.14 4.04
N GLN A 41 5.88 -19.27 4.82
CA GLN A 41 5.22 -18.47 5.84
C GLN A 41 4.40 -17.35 5.20
N ARG A 42 3.20 -17.11 5.72
CA ARG A 42 2.36 -16.00 5.26
C ARG A 42 2.90 -14.69 5.79
N VAL A 43 3.09 -13.74 4.88
CA VAL A 43 3.27 -12.32 5.16
C VAL A 43 1.90 -11.65 5.07
N LYS A 44 1.55 -10.83 6.05
CA LYS A 44 0.27 -10.12 6.13
C LYS A 44 0.50 -8.61 6.21
N VAL A 45 -0.34 -7.88 5.48
CA VAL A 45 -0.39 -6.41 5.50
C VAL A 45 -1.82 -5.94 5.72
N LEU A 46 -1.97 -4.81 6.39
CA LEU A 46 -3.22 -4.07 6.49
C LEU A 46 -3.16 -2.88 5.54
N ALA A 47 -4.26 -2.66 4.81
CA ALA A 47 -4.44 -1.51 3.94
C ALA A 47 -5.92 -1.15 3.89
N ALA A 48 -6.22 0.15 3.79
CA ALA A 48 -7.58 0.63 3.71
C ALA A 48 -8.34 0.06 2.49
N LYS A 49 -9.67 0.09 2.54
CA LYS A 49 -10.52 -0.35 1.42
C LYS A 49 -10.28 0.57 0.21
N GLY A 50 -10.11 -0.01 -0.99
CA GLY A 50 -9.88 0.73 -2.23
C GLY A 50 -8.42 1.07 -2.52
N VAL A 51 -7.50 0.83 -1.59
CA VAL A 51 -6.05 0.90 -1.82
C VAL A 51 -5.60 -0.28 -2.65
N GLN A 52 -4.82 -0.01 -3.70
CA GLN A 52 -4.21 -1.00 -4.55
C GLN A 52 -2.84 -1.42 -3.99
N LEU A 53 -2.55 -2.71 -3.96
CA LEU A 53 -1.29 -3.26 -3.51
C LEU A 53 -0.50 -3.87 -4.66
N ARG A 54 0.77 -3.47 -4.76
CA ARG A 54 1.73 -4.02 -5.72
C ARG A 54 2.92 -4.60 -4.98
N TRP A 55 3.10 -5.91 -5.15
CA TRP A 55 4.23 -6.63 -4.59
C TRP A 55 5.43 -6.63 -5.53
N SER A 56 6.62 -6.68 -4.95
CA SER A 56 7.87 -6.90 -5.66
C SER A 56 8.79 -7.87 -4.91
N VAL A 57 9.61 -8.57 -5.69
CA VAL A 57 10.68 -9.45 -5.20
C VAL A 57 11.99 -8.90 -5.78
N ASP A 58 12.94 -8.57 -4.90
CA ASP A 58 14.24 -7.97 -5.26
C ASP A 58 14.10 -6.75 -6.19
N GLY A 59 13.11 -5.91 -5.87
CA GLY A 59 12.79 -4.69 -6.64
C GLY A 59 11.96 -4.93 -7.91
N ARG A 60 11.75 -6.17 -8.35
CA ARG A 60 10.95 -6.49 -9.54
C ARG A 60 9.49 -6.69 -9.19
N SER A 61 8.61 -5.88 -9.78
CA SER A 61 7.17 -6.01 -9.59
C SER A 61 6.67 -7.37 -10.07
N VAL A 62 5.88 -8.05 -9.25
CA VAL A 62 5.28 -9.33 -9.58
C VAL A 62 3.80 -9.15 -9.89
N LYS A 63 3.31 -9.85 -10.94
CA LYS A 63 1.88 -9.88 -11.28
C LYS A 63 1.08 -10.76 -10.32
N LYS A 64 1.73 -11.73 -9.68
CA LYS A 64 1.12 -12.59 -8.67
C LYS A 64 0.90 -11.79 -7.39
N GLY A 65 -0.27 -11.94 -6.78
CA GLY A 65 -0.58 -11.27 -5.52
C GLY A 65 -0.96 -9.80 -5.64
N VAL A 66 -1.34 -9.31 -6.83
CA VAL A 66 -1.97 -7.99 -6.95
C VAL A 66 -3.13 -7.89 -5.96
N ASP A 67 -3.15 -6.81 -5.17
CA ASP A 67 -4.13 -6.54 -4.11
C ASP A 67 -4.21 -7.59 -2.98
N ALA A 68 -3.30 -8.57 -2.95
CA ALA A 68 -3.26 -9.56 -1.89
C ALA A 68 -2.78 -8.94 -0.58
N ARG A 69 -3.62 -9.04 0.46
CA ARG A 69 -3.29 -8.62 1.84
C ARG A 69 -2.57 -9.70 2.65
N SER A 70 -2.63 -10.95 2.19
CA SER A 70 -1.89 -12.06 2.78
C SER A 70 -1.35 -12.96 1.68
N ILE A 71 -0.04 -13.17 1.66
CA ILE A 71 0.64 -13.96 0.63
C ILE A 71 1.92 -14.58 1.17
N THR A 72 2.39 -15.66 0.53
CA THR A 72 3.67 -16.29 0.88
C THR A 72 4.76 -15.87 -0.12
N PRO A 73 6.03 -15.79 0.30
CA PRO A 73 7.14 -15.58 -0.64
C PRO A 73 7.14 -16.58 -1.80
N LYS A 74 6.80 -17.86 -1.54
CA LYS A 74 6.60 -18.89 -2.57
C LYS A 74 5.58 -18.46 -3.64
N ALA A 75 4.42 -17.95 -3.23
CA ALA A 75 3.37 -17.53 -4.15
C ALA A 75 3.74 -16.28 -4.96
N LEU A 76 4.60 -15.41 -4.40
CA LEU A 76 5.19 -14.27 -5.12
C LEU A 76 6.26 -14.70 -6.13
N GLY A 77 6.71 -15.96 -6.09
CA GLY A 77 7.70 -16.50 -7.01
C GLY A 77 9.14 -16.46 -6.48
N VAL A 78 9.35 -16.25 -5.17
CA VAL A 78 10.68 -16.36 -4.57
C VAL A 78 11.24 -17.78 -4.81
N PRO A 79 12.44 -17.92 -5.37
CA PRO A 79 13.04 -19.22 -5.65
C PRO A 79 13.43 -19.95 -4.36
N ALA A 80 13.78 -21.22 -4.48
CA ALA A 80 14.30 -22.03 -3.38
C ALA A 80 15.80 -22.28 -3.62
N ASP A 81 16.55 -21.21 -3.82
CA ASP A 81 17.98 -21.22 -4.16
C ASP A 81 18.90 -21.08 -2.94
N GLY A 82 18.33 -21.05 -1.74
CA GLY A 82 19.07 -20.90 -0.48
C GLY A 82 19.54 -19.48 -0.18
N ARG A 83 19.18 -18.49 -1.01
CA ARG A 83 19.58 -17.09 -0.83
C ARG A 83 18.47 -16.28 -0.16
N ALA A 84 18.87 -15.20 0.51
CA ALA A 84 17.93 -14.23 1.05
C ALA A 84 17.35 -13.38 -0.09
N HIS A 85 16.03 -13.17 -0.06
CA HIS A 85 15.31 -12.33 -1.02
C HIS A 85 14.52 -11.26 -0.30
N LYS A 86 14.42 -10.09 -0.92
CA LYS A 86 13.65 -8.97 -0.37
C LYS A 86 12.27 -8.92 -1.01
N VAL A 87 11.25 -9.16 -0.19
CA VAL A 87 9.86 -8.93 -0.57
C VAL A 87 9.45 -7.52 -0.15
N THR A 88 8.88 -6.73 -1.06
CA THR A 88 8.36 -5.39 -0.78
C THR A 88 6.92 -5.29 -1.26
N VAL A 89 6.11 -4.49 -0.57
CA VAL A 89 4.75 -4.13 -1.00
C VAL A 89 4.64 -2.61 -1.05
N ARG A 90 3.99 -2.09 -2.09
CA ARG A 90 3.63 -0.68 -2.21
C ARG A 90 2.12 -0.56 -2.27
N ALA A 91 1.60 0.45 -1.56
CA ALA A 91 0.21 0.84 -1.62
C ALA A 91 0.03 2.08 -2.49
N THR A 92 -1.06 2.10 -3.26
CA THR A 92 -1.48 3.24 -4.08
C THR A 92 -2.95 3.51 -3.77
N ASP A 93 -3.28 4.74 -3.38
CA ASP A 93 -4.68 5.18 -3.25
C ASP A 93 -5.14 5.82 -4.56
N PRO A 94 -6.03 5.17 -5.34
CA PRO A 94 -6.49 5.68 -6.63
C PRO A 94 -7.59 6.75 -6.50
N THR A 95 -7.91 7.23 -5.30
CA THR A 95 -8.99 8.19 -5.06
C THR A 95 -8.90 9.41 -5.97
N ARG A 96 -10.04 9.79 -6.56
CA ARG A 96 -10.20 11.03 -7.32
C ARG A 96 -10.60 12.21 -6.45
N ALA A 97 -10.74 12.00 -5.14
CA ALA A 97 -11.13 13.04 -4.20
C ALA A 97 -10.05 14.12 -4.05
N VAL A 98 -8.79 13.83 -4.41
CA VAL A 98 -7.69 14.80 -4.50
C VAL A 98 -7.49 15.21 -5.95
N ARG A 99 -7.92 16.42 -6.32
CA ARG A 99 -7.81 16.98 -7.66
C ARG A 99 -6.47 17.68 -7.87
N ALA A 100 -5.91 18.31 -6.84
CA ALA A 100 -4.62 19.00 -6.91
C ALA A 100 -3.51 18.03 -7.37
N PRO A 101 -2.86 18.27 -8.53
CA PRO A 101 -1.89 17.33 -9.11
C PRO A 101 -0.71 17.03 -8.19
N GLU A 102 -0.19 18.04 -7.51
CA GLU A 102 0.94 17.91 -6.59
C GLU A 102 0.60 17.05 -5.37
N LEU A 103 -0.58 17.24 -4.77
CA LEU A 103 -1.05 16.40 -3.66
C LEU A 103 -1.34 14.97 -4.13
N ARG A 104 -1.82 14.80 -5.36
CA ARG A 104 -2.13 13.49 -5.94
C ARG A 104 -0.89 12.63 -6.18
N LYS A 105 0.31 13.23 -6.30
CA LYS A 105 1.58 12.48 -6.40
C LYS A 105 1.87 11.70 -5.12
N LEU A 106 1.57 12.30 -3.96
CA LEU A 106 1.79 11.69 -2.64
C LEU A 106 0.98 10.40 -2.45
N LEU A 107 -0.21 10.31 -3.03
CA LEU A 107 -1.10 9.14 -2.93
C LEU A 107 -0.65 7.93 -3.76
N ARG A 108 0.27 8.14 -4.70
CA ARG A 108 0.68 7.13 -5.68
C ARG A 108 1.93 6.37 -5.28
N GLY A 109 2.51 6.66 -4.12
CA GLY A 109 3.70 5.99 -3.59
C GLY A 109 4.95 6.19 -4.45
N ARG A 110 5.06 7.37 -5.09
CA ARG A 110 6.17 7.78 -5.96
C ARG A 110 7.07 8.80 -5.28
#